data_AF-A0A1B6GB27-F1
#
_entry.id   AF-A0A1B6GB27-F1
#
_cell.length_a   1.000
_cell.length_b   1.000
_cell.length_c   1.000
_cell.angle_alpha   90.00
_cell.angle_beta   90.00
_cell.angle_gamma   90.00
#
_symmetry.space_group_name_H-M   'P 1'
#
loop_
_entity.id
_entity.type
_entity.pdbx_description
1 polymer ?
#
loop_
_entity_poly.entity_id
_entity_poly.type
_entity_poly.pdbx_seq_one_letter_code
_entity_poly.pdbx_strand_id
1 'polypeptide(L)'
;KDQTLALKWVHDNIDSFGGDPNNITIFGISAGGTSVHFHLLSSSSRGLFHKAVTRSGTAMHPWSIQENPQANAIKLAKTLGCTSENPGEVLRFLQAVTANEIVTATNKMSTDEELTAKKVSLIFLPCVEVSSKDQFLVETPESLMERGQFAQVPIIIGGCVQEGVVVAFFGAISDRAFKNVNENPAWVVPSFLELKSGSKEEKEAQEEILDFYFKGNPISWNNVQEYVNYQSDVQFNLGIETTRTYLIEKSSMPVYTYLFTNHSRCKCILMKSMFPFTKIDSEETCHGADCLIFYQNTTVPLPLTPDQEEVIKKNVQSLAAFASTGDPNYGDLGVTWRRDSQSNPCYMDVGATWVLKDGTPFTDRMNFWKRLIQKYRRL
;
A
#
# COMPACT_ATOMS: atom_id res chain seq x y z
N LYS A 1 4.77 -4.60 -16.50
CA LYS A 1 4.91 -4.76 -17.98
C LYS A 1 3.55 -4.92 -18.65
N ASP A 2 2.71 -5.88 -18.26
CA ASP A 2 1.35 -6.02 -18.81
C ASP A 2 0.51 -4.74 -18.64
N GLN A 3 0.54 -4.14 -17.44
CA GLN A 3 -0.11 -2.85 -17.20
C GLN A 3 0.43 -1.74 -18.11
N THR A 4 1.74 -1.73 -18.41
CA THR A 4 2.33 -0.78 -19.37
C THR A 4 1.78 -0.99 -20.78
N LEU A 5 1.63 -2.24 -21.21
CA LEU A 5 1.01 -2.55 -22.50
C LEU A 5 -0.46 -2.11 -22.53
N ALA A 6 -1.20 -2.32 -21.45
CA ALA A 6 -2.57 -1.84 -21.32
C ALA A 6 -2.66 -0.30 -21.38
N LEU A 7 -1.73 0.41 -20.71
CA LEU A 7 -1.66 1.87 -20.80
C LEU A 7 -1.33 2.36 -22.20
N LYS A 8 -0.41 1.70 -22.92
CA LYS A 8 -0.15 1.99 -24.33
C LYS A 8 -1.39 1.78 -25.18
N TRP A 9 -2.10 0.66 -24.97
CA TRP A 9 -3.35 0.40 -25.68
C TRP A 9 -4.38 1.51 -25.42
N VAL A 10 -4.58 1.92 -24.17
CA VAL A 10 -5.49 3.05 -23.85
C VAL A 10 -5.02 4.32 -24.55
N HIS A 11 -3.76 4.69 -24.40
CA HIS A 11 -3.19 5.89 -25.03
C HIS A 11 -3.38 5.88 -26.56
N ASP A 12 -3.18 4.73 -27.22
CA ASP A 12 -3.21 4.65 -28.68
C ASP A 12 -4.62 4.45 -29.26
N ASN A 13 -5.64 4.16 -28.43
CA ASN A 13 -6.98 3.78 -28.92
C ASN A 13 -8.15 4.51 -28.24
N ILE A 14 -7.95 5.22 -27.12
CA ILE A 14 -9.07 5.76 -26.33
C ILE A 14 -9.86 6.85 -27.06
N ASP A 15 -9.25 7.52 -28.04
CA ASP A 15 -9.90 8.51 -28.91
C ASP A 15 -11.08 7.91 -29.70
N SER A 16 -10.95 6.65 -30.12
CA SER A 16 -12.00 5.89 -30.81
C SER A 16 -13.21 5.58 -29.92
N PHE A 17 -13.06 5.72 -28.60
CA PHE A 17 -14.12 5.58 -27.60
C PHE A 17 -14.57 6.93 -27.03
N GLY A 18 -14.10 8.05 -27.60
CA GLY A 18 -14.43 9.41 -27.17
C GLY A 18 -13.64 9.92 -25.96
N GLY A 19 -12.57 9.24 -25.55
CA GLY A 19 -11.63 9.75 -24.56
C GLY A 19 -10.53 10.60 -25.18
N ASP A 20 -9.75 11.26 -24.32
CA ASP A 20 -8.60 12.07 -24.74
C ASP A 20 -7.30 11.38 -24.33
N PRO A 21 -6.45 10.93 -25.30
CA PRO A 21 -5.19 10.27 -24.99
C PRO A 21 -4.19 11.20 -24.27
N ASN A 22 -4.36 12.53 -24.39
CA ASN A 22 -3.55 13.53 -23.70
C ASN A 22 -4.11 13.91 -22.31
N ASN A 23 -5.13 13.19 -21.83
CA ASN A 23 -5.75 13.46 -20.54
C ASN A 23 -6.11 12.17 -19.78
N ILE A 24 -5.13 11.28 -19.65
CA ILE A 24 -5.29 9.99 -18.96
C ILE A 24 -4.95 10.12 -17.47
N THR A 25 -5.84 9.62 -16.61
CA THR A 25 -5.60 9.49 -15.16
C THR A 25 -5.49 8.01 -14.80
N ILE A 26 -4.38 7.62 -14.18
CA ILE A 26 -4.25 6.27 -13.60
C ILE A 26 -4.56 6.31 -12.11
N PHE A 27 -5.33 5.35 -11.62
CA PHE A 27 -5.70 5.26 -10.22
C PHE A 27 -5.81 3.81 -9.77
N GLY A 28 -5.47 3.56 -8.51
CA GLY A 28 -5.42 2.20 -7.98
C GLY A 28 -5.49 2.17 -6.47
N ILE A 29 -5.83 1.01 -5.92
CA ILE A 29 -5.87 0.76 -4.48
C ILE A 29 -4.94 -0.39 -4.09
N SER A 30 -4.33 -0.33 -2.89
CA SER A 30 -3.52 -1.44 -2.36
C SER A 30 -2.39 -1.80 -3.34
N ALA A 31 -2.27 -3.07 -3.76
CA ALA A 31 -1.36 -3.49 -4.83
C ALA A 31 -1.54 -2.69 -6.15
N GLY A 32 -2.76 -2.26 -6.47
CA GLY A 32 -3.05 -1.37 -7.59
C GLY A 32 -2.56 0.07 -7.36
N GLY A 33 -2.62 0.57 -6.13
CA GLY A 33 -2.05 1.88 -5.75
C GLY A 33 -0.52 1.86 -5.82
N THR A 34 0.09 0.78 -5.33
CA THR A 34 1.51 0.47 -5.52
C THR A 34 1.87 0.38 -7.00
N SER A 35 1.03 -0.25 -7.83
CA SER A 35 1.22 -0.32 -9.28
C SER A 35 1.23 1.06 -9.93
N VAL A 36 0.30 1.95 -9.56
CA VAL A 36 0.30 3.36 -10.01
C VAL A 36 1.61 4.06 -9.62
N HIS A 37 2.08 3.87 -8.38
CA HIS A 37 3.35 4.44 -7.97
C HIS A 37 4.52 3.85 -8.79
N PHE A 38 4.55 2.56 -9.09
CA PHE A 38 5.55 2.00 -10.00
C PHE A 38 5.49 2.59 -11.41
N HIS A 39 4.31 2.91 -11.93
CA HIS A 39 4.18 3.61 -13.21
C HIS A 39 4.72 5.05 -13.17
N LEU A 40 4.67 5.74 -12.02
CA LEU A 40 5.38 7.01 -11.83
C LEU A 40 6.90 6.84 -11.93
N LEU A 41 7.42 5.75 -11.37
CA LEU A 41 8.86 5.48 -11.29
C LEU A 41 9.43 4.91 -12.61
N SER A 42 8.63 4.18 -13.36
CA SER A 42 9.08 3.50 -14.58
C SER A 42 9.20 4.46 -15.76
N SER A 43 10.41 4.52 -16.35
CA SER A 43 10.63 5.24 -17.61
C SER A 43 9.76 4.73 -18.75
N SER A 44 9.42 3.43 -18.75
CA SER A 44 8.59 2.77 -19.77
C SER A 44 7.15 3.28 -19.83
N SER A 45 6.69 3.97 -18.77
CA SER A 45 5.31 4.47 -18.64
C SER A 45 5.21 6.00 -18.77
N ARG A 46 6.35 6.68 -18.91
CA ARG A 46 6.38 8.15 -19.06
C ARG A 46 5.62 8.58 -20.31
N GLY A 47 4.79 9.60 -20.16
CA GLY A 47 3.97 10.16 -21.25
C GLY A 47 2.68 9.38 -21.54
N LEU A 48 2.46 8.20 -20.96
CA LEU A 48 1.22 7.43 -21.18
C LEU A 48 0.05 7.87 -20.28
N PHE A 49 0.33 8.68 -19.27
CA PHE A 49 -0.65 9.21 -18.35
C PHE A 49 -0.24 10.59 -17.86
N HIS A 50 -1.23 11.34 -17.36
CA HIS A 50 -1.13 12.77 -17.12
C HIS A 50 -1.46 13.13 -15.67
N LYS A 51 -2.03 12.21 -14.90
CA LYS A 51 -2.39 12.35 -13.47
C LYS A 51 -2.39 10.98 -12.81
N ALA A 52 -2.15 10.95 -11.50
CA ALA A 52 -2.09 9.71 -10.72
C ALA A 52 -2.92 9.81 -9.43
N VAL A 53 -3.53 8.71 -9.01
CA VAL A 53 -4.17 8.59 -7.69
C VAL A 53 -3.76 7.28 -7.03
N THR A 54 -3.02 7.39 -5.92
CA THR A 54 -2.53 6.25 -5.14
C THR A 54 -3.32 6.15 -3.85
N ARG A 55 -4.11 5.07 -3.70
CA ARG A 55 -4.93 4.83 -2.51
C ARG A 55 -4.38 3.64 -1.74
N SER A 56 -4.00 3.84 -0.47
CA SER A 56 -3.50 2.78 0.42
C SER A 56 -2.38 1.93 -0.19
N GLY A 57 -1.56 2.51 -1.08
CA GLY A 57 -0.63 1.75 -1.94
C GLY A 57 0.51 2.60 -2.47
N THR A 58 1.74 2.25 -2.14
CA THR A 58 2.96 2.92 -2.61
C THR A 58 4.10 1.91 -2.82
N ALA A 59 5.03 2.22 -3.71
CA ALA A 59 6.26 1.44 -3.90
C ALA A 59 7.21 1.45 -2.67
N MET A 60 6.93 2.28 -1.65
CA MET A 60 7.70 2.35 -0.39
C MET A 60 7.18 1.41 0.70
N HIS A 61 6.08 0.69 0.47
CA HIS A 61 5.60 -0.30 1.44
C HIS A 61 6.54 -1.52 1.51
N PRO A 62 6.67 -2.18 2.68
CA PRO A 62 7.53 -3.35 2.86
C PRO A 62 7.10 -4.57 2.04
N TRP A 63 5.88 -4.56 1.50
CA TRP A 63 5.31 -5.61 0.66
C TRP A 63 5.30 -5.26 -0.84
N SER A 64 5.97 -4.18 -1.25
CA SER A 64 5.94 -3.71 -2.64
C SER A 64 7.05 -4.27 -3.53
N ILE A 65 8.19 -4.67 -2.97
CA ILE A 65 9.35 -5.21 -3.71
C ILE A 65 9.76 -6.57 -3.16
N GLN A 66 10.06 -7.52 -4.04
CA GLN A 66 10.75 -8.77 -3.71
C GLN A 66 12.26 -8.57 -3.79
N GLU A 67 12.94 -8.77 -2.67
CA GLU A 67 14.40 -8.67 -2.54
C GLU A 67 15.12 -9.89 -3.14
N ASN A 68 14.52 -11.08 -3.04
CA ASN A 68 15.17 -12.35 -3.43
C ASN A 68 14.32 -13.17 -4.44
N PRO A 69 13.97 -12.60 -5.61
CA PRO A 69 13.04 -13.26 -6.54
C PRO A 69 13.56 -14.59 -7.09
N GLN A 70 14.88 -14.72 -7.30
CA GLN A 70 15.49 -15.96 -7.77
C GLN A 70 15.40 -17.08 -6.72
N ALA A 71 15.63 -16.76 -5.44
CA ALA A 71 15.50 -17.74 -4.37
C ALA A 71 14.06 -18.26 -4.26
N ASN A 72 13.07 -17.39 -4.44
CA ASN A 72 11.66 -17.79 -4.46
C ASN A 72 11.32 -18.69 -5.65
N ALA A 73 11.87 -18.42 -6.83
CA ALA A 73 11.69 -19.29 -8.00
C ALA A 73 12.30 -20.69 -7.79
N ILE A 74 13.50 -20.77 -7.20
CA ILE A 74 14.14 -22.04 -6.82
C ILE A 74 13.31 -22.77 -5.77
N LYS A 75 12.83 -22.07 -4.73
CA LYS A 75 11.97 -22.66 -3.69
C LYS A 75 10.67 -23.22 -4.29
N LEU A 76 10.02 -22.49 -5.20
CA LEU A 76 8.83 -22.97 -5.90
C LEU A 76 9.12 -24.24 -6.71
N ALA A 77 10.21 -24.25 -7.48
CA ALA A 77 10.61 -25.43 -8.24
C ALA A 77 10.87 -26.64 -7.33
N LYS A 78 11.54 -26.44 -6.18
CA LYS A 78 11.74 -27.48 -5.15
C LYS A 78 10.43 -28.00 -4.58
N THR A 79 9.47 -27.11 -4.26
CA THR A 79 8.12 -27.51 -3.80
C THR A 79 7.38 -28.35 -4.84
N LEU A 80 7.67 -28.18 -6.12
CA LEU A 80 7.12 -28.94 -7.24
C LEU A 80 7.94 -30.21 -7.59
N GLY A 81 9.02 -30.49 -6.85
CA GLY A 81 9.85 -31.69 -7.02
C GLY A 81 11.10 -31.53 -7.89
N CYS A 82 11.45 -30.31 -8.31
CA CYS A 82 12.72 -30.04 -9.00
C CYS A 82 13.87 -29.93 -8.00
N THR A 83 14.92 -30.72 -8.17
CA THR A 83 16.11 -30.73 -7.30
C THR A 83 17.23 -29.80 -7.78
N SER A 84 17.09 -29.21 -8.97
CA SER A 84 18.11 -28.32 -9.53
C SER A 84 18.12 -26.95 -8.84
N GLU A 85 19.31 -26.39 -8.70
CA GLU A 85 19.51 -24.99 -8.29
C GLU A 85 20.00 -24.12 -9.46
N ASN A 86 20.22 -24.70 -10.63
CA ASN A 86 20.64 -23.97 -11.82
C ASN A 86 19.45 -23.14 -12.36
N PRO A 87 19.56 -21.81 -12.49
CA PRO A 87 18.44 -20.95 -12.90
C PRO A 87 17.83 -21.33 -14.26
N GLY A 88 18.64 -21.79 -15.22
CA GLY A 88 18.17 -22.19 -16.54
C GLY A 88 17.42 -23.53 -16.53
N GLU A 89 17.81 -24.46 -15.67
CA GLU A 89 17.07 -25.71 -15.46
C GLU A 89 15.78 -25.48 -14.69
N VAL A 90 15.83 -24.66 -13.64
CA VAL A 90 14.66 -24.23 -12.88
C VAL A 90 13.63 -23.55 -13.78
N LEU A 91 14.06 -22.63 -14.65
CA LEU A 91 13.17 -21.98 -15.61
C LEU A 91 12.51 -22.99 -16.55
N ARG A 92 13.30 -23.87 -17.19
CA ARG A 92 12.77 -24.90 -18.11
C ARG A 92 11.79 -25.83 -17.42
N PHE A 93 12.08 -26.23 -16.19
CA PHE A 93 11.17 -27.02 -15.37
C PHE A 93 9.86 -26.28 -15.13
N LEU A 94 9.92 -25.05 -14.61
CA LEU A 94 8.72 -24.25 -14.31
C LEU A 94 7.87 -23.96 -15.56
N GLN A 95 8.49 -23.81 -16.73
CA GLN A 95 7.78 -23.64 -18.01
C GLN A 95 7.03 -24.90 -18.48
N ALA A 96 7.43 -26.08 -18.00
CA ALA A 96 6.76 -27.35 -18.31
C ALA A 96 5.64 -27.69 -17.31
N VAL A 97 5.59 -27.03 -16.16
CA VAL A 97 4.57 -27.22 -15.13
C VAL A 97 3.30 -26.45 -15.47
N THR A 98 2.13 -26.98 -15.09
CA THR A 98 0.86 -26.28 -15.34
C THR A 98 0.70 -25.06 -14.44
N ALA A 99 -0.05 -24.06 -14.91
CA ALA A 99 -0.34 -22.86 -14.12
C ALA A 99 -1.03 -23.18 -12.77
N ASN A 100 -1.94 -24.17 -12.75
CA ASN A 100 -2.63 -24.59 -11.53
C ASN A 100 -1.68 -25.19 -10.49
N GLU A 101 -0.69 -25.97 -10.92
CA GLU A 101 0.32 -26.54 -10.03
C GLU A 101 1.22 -25.44 -9.45
N ILE A 102 1.63 -24.46 -10.29
CA ILE A 102 2.39 -23.29 -9.84
C ILE A 102 1.62 -22.52 -8.76
N VAL A 103 0.35 -22.22 -9.00
CA VAL A 103 -0.50 -21.49 -8.03
C VAL A 103 -0.66 -22.31 -6.74
N THR A 104 -0.94 -23.60 -6.86
CA THR A 104 -1.10 -24.50 -5.70
C THR A 104 0.18 -24.59 -4.86
N ALA A 105 1.33 -24.75 -5.51
CA ALA A 105 2.62 -24.80 -4.82
C ALA A 105 2.99 -23.46 -4.17
N THR A 106 2.70 -22.33 -4.84
CA THR A 106 2.88 -21.00 -4.27
C THR A 106 2.05 -20.82 -3.00
N ASN A 107 0.78 -21.23 -2.99
CA ASN A 107 -0.06 -21.17 -1.79
C ASN A 107 0.50 -22.02 -0.63
N LYS A 108 1.07 -23.20 -0.93
CA LYS A 108 1.74 -24.02 0.09
C LYS A 108 2.98 -23.34 0.67
N MET A 109 3.78 -22.69 -0.17
CA MET A 109 4.94 -21.91 0.30
C MET A 109 4.51 -20.75 1.22
N SER A 110 3.34 -20.15 0.97
CA SER A 110 2.79 -19.05 1.78
C SER A 110 2.26 -19.49 3.15
N THR A 111 2.10 -20.78 3.39
CA THR A 111 1.65 -21.38 4.67
C THR A 111 2.80 -21.89 5.55
N ASP A 112 4.04 -21.74 5.10
CA ASP A 112 5.25 -22.11 5.83
C ASP A 112 5.37 -21.28 7.12
N GLU A 113 5.48 -21.95 8.26
CA GLU A 113 5.37 -21.34 9.60
C GLU A 113 6.46 -20.31 9.87
N GLU A 114 7.65 -20.45 9.27
CA GLU A 114 8.75 -19.50 9.46
C GLU A 114 8.54 -18.19 8.66
N LEU A 115 7.83 -18.28 7.53
CA LEU A 115 7.53 -17.15 6.63
C LEU A 115 6.31 -16.36 7.13
N THR A 116 5.25 -17.06 7.55
CA THR A 116 3.99 -16.47 8.04
C THR A 116 4.15 -15.72 9.36
N ALA A 117 5.17 -16.08 10.14
CA ALA A 117 5.37 -15.51 11.46
C ALA A 117 6.13 -14.16 11.42
N LYS A 118 6.90 -13.88 10.36
CA LYS A 118 7.71 -12.66 10.22
C LYS A 118 7.18 -11.62 9.21
N LYS A 119 6.44 -12.02 8.17
CA LYS A 119 5.95 -11.11 7.11
C LYS A 119 4.59 -11.56 6.55
N VAL A 120 3.86 -10.63 5.92
CA VAL A 120 2.70 -10.95 5.08
C VAL A 120 3.18 -11.85 3.92
N SER A 121 2.53 -13.00 3.72
CA SER A 121 2.98 -14.11 2.85
C SER A 121 2.90 -13.86 1.32
N LEU A 122 3.34 -12.69 0.86
CA LEU A 122 3.43 -12.36 -0.57
C LEU A 122 4.81 -12.76 -1.10
N ILE A 123 4.85 -13.79 -1.95
CA ILE A 123 6.10 -14.42 -2.41
C ILE A 123 6.60 -13.76 -3.70
N PHE A 124 5.73 -13.65 -4.70
CA PHE A 124 6.06 -13.07 -5.99
C PHE A 124 5.48 -11.66 -6.07
N LEU A 125 6.39 -10.68 -6.08
CA LEU A 125 6.11 -9.25 -6.09
C LEU A 125 6.96 -8.59 -7.19
N PRO A 126 6.71 -7.31 -7.52
CA PRO A 126 7.65 -6.53 -8.33
C PRO A 126 9.08 -6.61 -7.79
N CYS A 127 10.09 -6.54 -8.66
CA CYS A 127 11.50 -6.55 -8.27
C CYS A 127 12.31 -5.61 -9.17
N VAL A 128 13.49 -5.22 -8.70
CA VAL A 128 14.45 -4.50 -9.55
C VAL A 128 15.00 -5.47 -10.59
N GLU A 129 14.91 -5.11 -11.85
CA GLU A 129 15.28 -5.99 -12.96
C GLU A 129 16.77 -5.91 -13.27
N VAL A 130 17.37 -7.05 -13.61
CA VAL A 130 18.69 -7.08 -14.26
C VAL A 130 18.63 -6.39 -15.64
N SER A 131 19.72 -5.72 -16.02
CA SER A 131 19.78 -4.91 -17.25
C SER A 131 19.28 -5.66 -18.48
N SER A 132 18.24 -5.13 -19.15
CA SER A 132 17.65 -5.69 -20.37
C SER A 132 16.95 -4.60 -21.19
N LYS A 133 16.58 -4.89 -22.46
CA LYS A 133 15.97 -3.89 -23.36
C LYS A 133 14.58 -3.41 -22.90
N ASP A 134 13.84 -4.26 -22.18
CA ASP A 134 12.44 -4.02 -21.83
C ASP A 134 12.22 -3.90 -20.31
N GLN A 135 13.20 -3.34 -19.58
CA GLN A 135 13.10 -3.18 -18.14
C GLN A 135 11.99 -2.19 -17.76
N PHE A 136 11.17 -2.60 -16.78
CA PHE A 136 10.17 -1.75 -16.18
C PHE A 136 10.73 -1.00 -14.96
N LEU A 137 11.47 -1.68 -14.08
CA LEU A 137 12.08 -1.08 -12.89
C LEU A 137 13.59 -1.35 -12.86
N VAL A 138 14.39 -0.29 -12.99
CA VAL A 138 15.85 -0.36 -13.13
C VAL A 138 16.61 -0.20 -11.82
N GLU A 139 16.01 0.46 -10.83
CA GLU A 139 16.60 0.79 -9.54
C GLU A 139 15.53 0.73 -8.45
N THR A 140 15.93 0.84 -7.18
CA THR A 140 14.99 0.81 -6.06
C THR A 140 14.05 2.03 -6.11
N PRO A 141 12.78 1.88 -5.69
CA PRO A 141 11.86 2.99 -5.56
C PRO A 141 12.41 4.15 -4.73
N GLU A 142 13.08 3.82 -3.62
CA GLU A 142 13.70 4.79 -2.72
C GLU A 142 14.71 5.68 -3.46
N SER A 143 15.65 5.09 -4.20
CA SER A 143 16.68 5.85 -4.90
C SER A 143 16.12 6.71 -6.03
N LEU A 144 15.10 6.21 -6.74
CA LEU A 144 14.41 6.98 -7.78
C LEU A 144 13.65 8.17 -7.19
N MET A 145 12.95 7.99 -6.07
CA MET A 145 12.21 9.06 -5.38
C MET A 145 13.14 10.12 -4.80
N GLU A 146 14.22 9.70 -4.14
CA GLU A 146 15.23 10.59 -3.56
C GLU A 146 15.82 11.55 -4.61
N ARG A 147 16.11 11.02 -5.81
CA ARG A 147 16.64 11.80 -6.93
C ARG A 147 15.57 12.55 -7.74
N GLY A 148 14.29 12.46 -7.36
CA GLY A 148 13.19 13.08 -8.10
C GLY A 148 12.94 12.46 -9.49
N GLN A 149 13.39 11.22 -9.72
CA GLN A 149 13.30 10.54 -11.02
C GLN A 149 11.98 9.80 -11.21
N PHE A 150 10.87 10.54 -11.11
CA PHE A 150 9.52 10.03 -11.37
C PHE A 150 8.75 10.96 -12.32
N ALA A 151 7.65 10.45 -12.89
CA ALA A 151 6.80 11.22 -13.79
C ALA A 151 6.21 12.45 -13.08
N GLN A 152 6.39 13.61 -13.69
CA GLN A 152 5.94 14.90 -13.15
C GLN A 152 4.49 15.14 -13.55
N VAL A 153 3.56 14.62 -12.76
CA VAL A 153 2.11 14.76 -12.97
C VAL A 153 1.41 15.11 -11.66
N PRO A 154 0.22 15.78 -11.69
CA PRO A 154 -0.58 15.95 -10.49
C PRO A 154 -0.92 14.61 -9.84
N ILE A 155 -0.91 14.57 -8.51
CA ILE A 155 -1.15 13.33 -7.76
C ILE A 155 -2.06 13.53 -6.56
N ILE A 156 -2.98 12.59 -6.35
CA ILE A 156 -3.66 12.38 -5.06
C ILE A 156 -3.05 11.16 -4.37
N ILE A 157 -2.68 11.30 -3.10
CA ILE A 157 -2.14 10.22 -2.27
C ILE A 157 -2.83 10.17 -0.90
N GLY A 158 -3.08 8.97 -0.38
CA GLY A 158 -3.66 8.83 0.95
C GLY A 158 -4.09 7.40 1.24
N GLY A 159 -4.83 7.25 2.33
CA GLY A 159 -5.29 5.96 2.83
C GLY A 159 -6.42 6.10 3.85
N CYS A 160 -6.71 5.01 4.54
CA CYS A 160 -7.72 4.89 5.58
C CYS A 160 -7.11 5.01 6.99
N VAL A 161 -7.94 5.07 8.03
CA VAL A 161 -7.47 5.28 9.41
C VAL A 161 -6.71 4.06 9.96
N GLN A 162 -7.28 2.87 9.76
CA GLN A 162 -6.78 1.60 10.26
C GLN A 162 -6.51 0.61 9.12
N GLU A 163 -5.55 0.96 8.27
CA GLU A 163 -5.07 0.09 7.18
C GLU A 163 -4.68 -1.32 7.67
N GLY A 164 -4.07 -1.38 8.87
CA GLY A 164 -3.54 -2.59 9.47
C GLY A 164 -4.57 -3.68 9.75
N VAL A 165 -5.88 -3.38 9.75
CA VAL A 165 -6.92 -4.41 9.89
C VAL A 165 -6.80 -5.50 8.80
N VAL A 166 -6.28 -5.16 7.62
CA VAL A 166 -6.09 -6.12 6.52
C VAL A 166 -5.16 -7.27 6.88
N VAL A 167 -4.25 -7.10 7.85
CA VAL A 167 -3.32 -8.18 8.24
C VAL A 167 -4.05 -9.35 8.92
N ALA A 168 -5.28 -9.15 9.39
CA ALA A 168 -6.15 -10.24 9.84
C ALA A 168 -6.46 -11.23 8.71
N PHE A 169 -6.60 -10.77 7.46
CA PHE A 169 -6.80 -11.63 6.28
C PHE A 169 -5.62 -12.57 6.05
N PHE A 170 -4.42 -12.16 6.48
CA PHE A 170 -3.19 -12.92 6.37
C PHE A 170 -2.84 -13.69 7.65
N GLY A 171 -3.78 -13.79 8.61
CA GLY A 171 -3.63 -14.57 9.84
C GLY A 171 -2.81 -13.91 10.94
N ALA A 172 -2.34 -12.67 10.75
CA ALA A 172 -1.50 -11.94 11.70
C ALA A 172 -2.26 -11.37 12.92
N ILE A 173 -3.59 -11.51 12.96
CA ILE A 173 -4.42 -11.15 14.12
C ILE A 173 -5.19 -12.40 14.57
N SER A 174 -4.63 -13.11 15.54
CA SER A 174 -5.18 -14.33 16.12
C SER A 174 -4.48 -14.65 17.44
N ASP A 175 -5.05 -15.52 18.28
CA ASP A 175 -4.39 -15.99 19.51
C ASP A 175 -3.00 -16.60 19.21
N ARG A 176 -2.89 -17.32 18.10
CA ARG A 176 -1.62 -17.89 17.62
C ARG A 176 -0.61 -16.80 17.24
N ALA A 177 -1.04 -15.80 16.46
CA ALA A 177 -0.15 -14.73 16.04
C ALA A 177 0.36 -13.91 17.24
N PHE A 178 -0.54 -13.59 18.18
CA PHE A 178 -0.17 -12.89 19.42
C PHE A 178 0.82 -13.69 20.25
N LYS A 179 0.58 -14.99 20.45
CA LYS A 179 1.53 -15.87 21.13
C LYS A 179 2.91 -15.84 20.45
N ASN A 180 2.96 -16.03 19.14
CA ASN A 180 4.21 -16.09 18.40
C ASN A 180 5.01 -14.77 18.50
N VAL A 181 4.36 -13.62 18.36
CA VAL A 181 5.03 -12.31 18.48
C VAL A 181 5.50 -12.05 19.90
N ASN A 182 4.72 -12.43 20.93
CA ASN A 182 5.15 -12.29 22.32
C ASN A 182 6.33 -13.22 22.68
N GLU A 183 6.40 -14.42 22.10
CA GLU A 183 7.54 -15.33 22.25
C GLU A 183 8.77 -14.88 21.44
N ASN A 184 8.56 -14.03 20.42
CA ASN A 184 9.60 -13.53 19.52
C ASN A 184 9.49 -12.00 19.34
N PRO A 185 9.68 -11.21 20.41
CA PRO A 185 9.37 -9.78 20.40
C PRO A 185 10.19 -8.99 19.36
N ALA A 186 11.36 -9.48 18.94
CA ALA A 186 12.18 -8.85 17.91
C ALA A 186 11.44 -8.73 16.55
N TRP A 187 10.38 -9.51 16.32
CA TRP A 187 9.58 -9.43 15.10
C TRP A 187 8.75 -8.15 15.00
N VAL A 188 8.62 -7.37 16.07
CA VAL A 188 8.04 -6.02 16.02
C VAL A 188 9.01 -4.98 15.45
N VAL A 189 10.28 -5.34 15.25
CA VAL A 189 11.28 -4.46 14.65
C VAL A 189 11.18 -4.57 13.13
N PRO A 190 10.78 -3.50 12.41
CA PRO A 190 10.62 -3.59 10.96
C PRO A 190 11.96 -3.73 10.24
N SER A 191 11.99 -4.53 9.16
CA SER A 191 13.23 -4.78 8.40
C SER A 191 13.83 -3.55 7.74
N PHE A 192 13.03 -2.49 7.50
CA PHE A 192 13.52 -1.23 6.94
C PHE A 192 14.47 -0.46 7.88
N LEU A 193 14.56 -0.84 9.16
CA LEU A 193 15.57 -0.29 10.06
C LEU A 193 16.96 -0.88 9.83
N GLU A 194 17.06 -1.95 9.02
CA GLU A 194 18.33 -2.59 8.61
C GLU A 194 19.22 -3.02 9.80
N LEU A 195 18.59 -3.32 10.95
CA LEU A 195 19.28 -3.73 12.16
C LEU A 195 19.73 -5.18 12.07
N LYS A 196 20.93 -5.46 12.59
CA LYS A 196 21.47 -6.82 12.64
C LYS A 196 20.69 -7.64 13.69
N SER A 197 20.19 -8.80 13.30
CA SER A 197 19.48 -9.69 14.21
C SER A 197 20.32 -10.06 15.45
N GLY A 198 19.70 -9.93 16.62
CA GLY A 198 20.29 -10.16 17.94
C GLY A 198 21.17 -9.01 18.45
N SER A 199 21.32 -7.91 17.70
CA SER A 199 22.18 -6.80 18.12
C SER A 199 21.58 -6.03 19.30
N LYS A 200 22.41 -5.19 19.93
CA LYS A 200 21.95 -4.30 21.00
C LYS A 200 20.92 -3.30 20.47
N GLU A 201 21.16 -2.78 19.28
CA GLU A 201 20.31 -1.82 18.59
C GLU A 201 18.94 -2.40 18.25
N GLU A 202 18.86 -3.66 17.80
CA GLU A 202 17.57 -4.35 17.56
C GLU A 202 16.76 -4.45 18.86
N LYS A 203 17.42 -4.81 19.97
CA LYS A 203 16.76 -4.90 21.28
C LYS A 203 16.27 -3.54 21.79
N GLU A 204 17.07 -2.49 21.65
CA GLU A 204 16.66 -1.13 22.02
C GLU A 204 15.47 -0.66 21.17
N ALA A 205 15.52 -0.86 19.84
CA ALA A 205 14.43 -0.49 18.95
C ALA A 205 13.14 -1.27 19.27
N GLN A 206 13.27 -2.57 19.57
CA GLN A 206 12.17 -3.41 20.02
C GLN A 206 11.51 -2.84 21.29
N GLU A 207 12.30 -2.47 22.30
CA GLU A 207 11.80 -1.90 23.55
C GLU A 207 11.08 -0.56 23.32
N GLU A 208 11.63 0.33 22.50
CA GLU A 208 11.01 1.61 22.16
C GLU A 208 9.67 1.45 21.43
N ILE A 209 9.58 0.49 20.50
CA ILE A 209 8.33 0.20 19.78
C ILE A 209 7.29 -0.40 20.73
N LEU A 210 7.69 -1.34 21.58
CA LEU A 210 6.79 -1.99 22.53
C LEU A 210 6.28 -1.02 23.59
N ASP A 211 7.13 -0.10 24.06
CA ASP A 211 6.73 0.95 24.99
C ASP A 211 5.74 1.93 24.35
N PHE A 212 6.05 2.43 23.14
CA PHE A 212 5.23 3.43 22.47
C PHE A 212 3.82 2.92 22.13
N TYR A 213 3.68 1.72 21.57
CA TYR A 213 2.37 1.18 21.17
C TYR A 213 1.66 0.41 22.28
N PHE A 214 2.39 -0.35 23.10
CA PHE A 214 1.79 -1.33 24.01
C PHE A 214 2.05 -1.02 25.49
N LYS A 215 2.83 0.02 25.81
CA LYS A 215 3.21 0.41 27.18
C LYS A 215 3.82 -0.77 27.95
N GLY A 216 4.62 -1.59 27.24
CA GLY A 216 5.25 -2.80 27.77
C GLY A 216 4.30 -3.99 28.01
N ASN A 217 3.00 -3.88 27.70
CA ASN A 217 2.06 -4.99 27.85
C ASN A 217 2.21 -6.00 26.70
N PRO A 218 2.04 -7.31 26.97
CA PRO A 218 1.96 -8.32 25.90
C PRO A 218 0.84 -8.01 24.90
N ILE A 219 1.08 -8.32 23.63
CA ILE A 219 0.09 -8.14 22.56
C ILE A 219 -1.02 -9.19 22.76
N SER A 220 -2.28 -8.75 22.72
CA SER A 220 -3.45 -9.58 22.97
C SER A 220 -4.72 -8.95 22.39
N TRP A 221 -5.87 -9.59 22.56
CA TRP A 221 -7.16 -8.98 22.21
C TRP A 221 -7.48 -7.72 23.03
N ASN A 222 -6.90 -7.55 24.23
CA ASN A 222 -7.18 -6.39 25.08
C ASN A 222 -6.55 -5.10 24.56
N ASN A 223 -5.49 -5.19 23.76
CA ASN A 223 -4.78 -4.07 23.12
C ASN A 223 -4.67 -4.28 21.60
N VAL A 224 -5.70 -4.90 21.01
CA VAL A 224 -5.71 -5.20 19.56
C VAL A 224 -5.75 -3.94 18.71
N GLN A 225 -6.33 -2.84 19.21
CA GLN A 225 -6.40 -1.59 18.47
C GLN A 225 -5.03 -0.92 18.36
N GLU A 226 -4.22 -1.00 19.41
CA GLU A 226 -2.82 -0.59 19.42
C GLU A 226 -2.00 -1.44 18.44
N TYR A 227 -2.26 -2.75 18.38
CA TYR A 227 -1.63 -3.63 17.40
C TYR A 227 -2.03 -3.30 15.95
N VAL A 228 -3.31 -2.99 15.71
CA VAL A 228 -3.81 -2.53 14.41
C VAL A 228 -3.18 -1.19 14.03
N ASN A 229 -3.03 -0.27 14.99
CA ASN A 229 -2.35 1.01 14.77
C ASN A 229 -0.89 0.81 14.38
N TYR A 230 -0.16 -0.03 15.13
CA TYR A 230 1.22 -0.43 14.81
C TYR A 230 1.31 -1.03 13.40
N GLN A 231 0.45 -1.99 13.06
CA GLN A 231 0.42 -2.61 11.73
C GLN A 231 0.05 -1.63 10.62
N SER A 232 -0.87 -0.69 10.88
CA SER A 232 -1.21 0.38 9.93
C SER A 232 0.01 1.23 9.61
N ASP A 233 0.84 1.52 10.61
CA ASP A 233 2.02 2.35 10.43
C ASP A 233 3.13 1.63 9.66
N VAL A 234 3.51 0.43 10.10
CA VAL A 234 4.64 -0.31 9.50
C VAL A 234 4.33 -0.88 8.13
N GLN A 235 3.06 -1.20 7.83
CA GLN A 235 2.67 -1.75 6.53
C GLN A 235 2.22 -0.70 5.52
N PHE A 236 1.73 0.48 5.95
CA PHE A 236 1.11 1.47 5.06
C PHE A 236 1.54 2.90 5.35
N ASN A 237 1.21 3.45 6.52
CA ASN A 237 1.30 4.90 6.74
C ASN A 237 2.72 5.44 6.58
N LEU A 238 3.74 4.68 6.97
CA LEU A 238 5.13 5.09 6.73
C LEU A 238 5.47 5.17 5.26
N GLY A 239 5.12 4.17 4.45
CA GLY A 239 5.38 4.23 3.01
C GLY A 239 4.59 5.34 2.32
N ILE A 240 3.36 5.62 2.76
CA ILE A 240 2.55 6.75 2.30
C ILE A 240 3.23 8.08 2.65
N GLU A 241 3.62 8.30 3.90
CA GLU A 241 4.25 9.55 4.36
C GLU A 241 5.63 9.74 3.74
N THR A 242 6.45 8.70 3.59
CA THR A 242 7.73 8.77 2.89
C THR A 242 7.54 9.13 1.42
N THR A 243 6.59 8.48 0.73
CA THR A 243 6.25 8.81 -0.66
C THR A 243 5.79 10.26 -0.78
N ARG A 244 4.86 10.68 0.09
CA ARG A 244 4.34 12.04 0.15
C ARG A 244 5.46 13.05 0.35
N THR A 245 6.39 12.79 1.27
CA THR A 245 7.53 13.67 1.57
C THR A 245 8.37 13.90 0.31
N TYR A 246 8.77 12.83 -0.40
CA TYR A 246 9.49 12.98 -1.66
C TYR A 246 8.69 13.71 -2.75
N LEU A 247 7.38 13.46 -2.85
CA LEU A 247 6.51 14.14 -3.82
C LEU A 247 6.46 15.65 -3.55
N ILE A 248 6.20 16.09 -2.31
CA ILE A 248 6.15 17.54 -1.99
C ILE A 248 7.53 18.22 -2.04
N GLU A 249 8.61 17.43 -1.98
CA GLU A 249 9.98 17.93 -2.12
C GLU A 249 10.48 18.05 -3.55
N LYS A 250 10.10 17.10 -4.41
CA LYS A 250 10.72 16.92 -5.72
C LYS A 250 9.76 17.09 -6.89
N SER A 251 8.44 17.09 -6.64
CA SER A 251 7.44 17.29 -7.70
C SER A 251 7.33 18.78 -8.06
N SER A 252 7.33 19.06 -9.35
CA SER A 252 6.93 20.35 -9.92
C SER A 252 5.42 20.48 -10.08
N MET A 253 4.67 19.40 -9.86
CA MET A 253 3.22 19.31 -10.06
C MET A 253 2.46 19.23 -8.73
N PRO A 254 1.17 19.65 -8.70
CA PRO A 254 0.35 19.60 -7.50
C PRO A 254 0.27 18.23 -6.83
N VAL A 255 0.44 18.20 -5.51
CA VAL A 255 0.23 17.03 -4.65
C VAL A 255 -0.97 17.31 -3.75
N TYR A 256 -1.88 16.35 -3.65
CA TYR A 256 -3.05 16.41 -2.78
C TYR A 256 -3.07 15.20 -1.86
N THR A 257 -3.12 15.44 -0.56
CA THR A 257 -3.13 14.35 0.44
C THR A 257 -4.52 14.18 1.02
N TYR A 258 -4.95 12.94 1.28
CA TYR A 258 -6.18 12.66 2.02
C TYR A 258 -6.00 11.62 3.13
N LEU A 259 -6.93 11.65 4.09
CA LEU A 259 -7.21 10.57 5.01
C LEU A 259 -8.71 10.25 4.91
N PHE A 260 -9.05 9.01 4.61
CA PHE A 260 -10.44 8.58 4.48
C PHE A 260 -10.99 8.17 5.84
N THR A 261 -11.99 8.89 6.34
CA THR A 261 -12.64 8.66 7.65
C THR A 261 -14.14 8.39 7.50
N ASN A 262 -14.65 8.26 6.28
CA ASN A 262 -16.07 8.05 6.04
C ASN A 262 -16.49 6.58 6.25
N HIS A 263 -17.36 6.35 7.23
CA HIS A 263 -17.83 5.02 7.62
C HIS A 263 -19.03 4.48 6.84
N SER A 264 -19.68 5.32 6.04
CA SER A 264 -21.01 5.03 5.46
C SER A 264 -21.06 3.72 4.67
N ARG A 265 -19.93 3.29 4.09
CA ARG A 265 -19.80 2.04 3.33
C ARG A 265 -18.60 1.20 3.77
N CYS A 266 -18.09 1.35 5.00
CA CYS A 266 -16.83 0.73 5.40
C CYS A 266 -16.85 -0.82 5.35
N LYS A 267 -15.77 -1.41 4.83
CA LYS A 267 -15.55 -2.86 4.75
C LYS A 267 -15.46 -3.57 6.10
N CYS A 268 -15.31 -2.87 7.24
CA CYS A 268 -15.29 -3.51 8.57
C CYS A 268 -16.55 -4.38 8.78
N ILE A 269 -17.70 -3.97 8.23
CA ILE A 269 -18.95 -4.74 8.25
C ILE A 269 -18.82 -6.03 7.42
N LEU A 270 -18.17 -5.97 6.25
CA LEU A 270 -17.92 -7.14 5.39
C LEU A 270 -16.86 -8.07 5.99
N MET A 271 -15.83 -7.54 6.65
CA MET A 271 -14.82 -8.31 7.39
C MET A 271 -15.44 -9.03 8.58
N LYS A 272 -16.33 -8.39 9.36
CA LYS A 272 -17.15 -9.07 10.40
C LYS A 272 -17.99 -10.20 9.79
N SER A 273 -18.55 -10.01 8.59
CA SER A 273 -19.34 -11.03 7.89
C SER A 273 -18.52 -12.17 7.30
N MET A 274 -17.30 -11.89 6.82
CA MET A 274 -16.40 -12.88 6.18
C MET A 274 -15.56 -13.63 7.22
N PHE A 275 -15.29 -13.01 8.37
CA PHE A 275 -14.49 -13.56 9.46
C PHE A 275 -15.20 -13.36 10.81
N PRO A 276 -16.22 -14.19 11.13
CA PRO A 276 -16.99 -14.06 12.37
C PRO A 276 -16.17 -14.25 13.66
N PHE A 277 -14.91 -14.69 13.54
CA PHE A 277 -13.97 -14.87 14.66
C PHE A 277 -13.07 -13.66 14.93
N THR A 278 -13.03 -12.64 14.05
CA THR A 278 -12.25 -11.43 14.33
C THR A 278 -13.00 -10.60 15.37
N LYS A 279 -12.47 -10.55 16.59
CA LYS A 279 -12.97 -9.68 17.67
C LYS A 279 -12.62 -8.20 17.45
N ILE A 280 -12.24 -7.83 16.23
CA ILE A 280 -11.90 -6.45 15.87
C ILE A 280 -13.20 -5.70 15.71
N ASP A 281 -13.56 -4.92 16.72
CA ASP A 281 -14.59 -3.91 16.63
C ASP A 281 -13.94 -2.56 16.45
N SER A 282 -13.90 -2.08 15.20
CA SER A 282 -13.32 -0.78 14.87
C SER A 282 -14.42 0.16 14.42
N GLU A 283 -14.49 1.29 15.11
CA GLU A 283 -15.25 2.48 14.70
C GLU A 283 -14.49 3.31 13.65
N GLU A 284 -13.34 2.82 13.15
CA GLU A 284 -12.46 3.51 12.20
C GLU A 284 -12.38 2.80 10.82
N THR A 285 -12.04 3.55 9.78
CA THR A 285 -12.04 3.01 8.40
C THR A 285 -10.89 2.04 8.19
N CYS A 286 -11.17 0.88 7.60
CA CYS A 286 -10.13 -0.12 7.29
C CYS A 286 -9.64 -0.05 5.85
N HIS A 287 -8.59 -0.80 5.55
CA HIS A 287 -8.03 -0.94 4.21
C HIS A 287 -9.08 -1.20 3.13
N GLY A 288 -9.16 -0.28 2.16
CA GLY A 288 -10.11 -0.34 1.06
C GLY A 288 -11.57 -0.05 1.42
N ALA A 289 -11.82 0.66 2.52
CA ALA A 289 -13.10 1.28 2.80
C ALA A 289 -13.49 2.31 1.71
N ASP A 290 -12.53 3.12 1.25
CA ASP A 290 -12.71 4.10 0.18
C ASP A 290 -13.04 3.45 -1.18
N CYS A 291 -12.64 2.19 -1.39
CA CYS A 291 -12.92 1.43 -2.59
C CYS A 291 -14.43 1.23 -2.85
N LEU A 292 -15.22 1.04 -1.79
CA LEU A 292 -16.66 0.81 -1.89
C LEU A 292 -17.43 2.05 -2.32
N ILE A 293 -16.78 3.21 -2.36
CA ILE A 293 -17.36 4.44 -2.90
C ILE A 293 -17.36 4.42 -4.43
N PHE A 294 -16.33 3.84 -5.05
CA PHE A 294 -16.11 3.92 -6.51
C PHE A 294 -16.57 2.68 -7.28
N TYR A 295 -16.70 1.53 -6.61
CA TYR A 295 -17.06 0.28 -7.27
C TYR A 295 -18.33 -0.32 -6.66
N GLN A 296 -19.26 -0.73 -7.52
CA GLN A 296 -20.41 -1.53 -7.12
C GLN A 296 -20.01 -3.01 -7.10
N ASN A 297 -20.20 -3.66 -5.95
CA ASN A 297 -20.06 -5.12 -5.86
C ASN A 297 -21.37 -5.75 -6.38
N THR A 298 -21.30 -6.45 -7.51
CA THR A 298 -22.46 -7.13 -8.10
C THR A 298 -22.81 -8.44 -7.41
N THR A 299 -21.91 -8.99 -6.59
CA THR A 299 -22.09 -10.25 -5.86
C THR A 299 -22.84 -10.06 -4.54
N VAL A 300 -22.74 -8.87 -3.93
CA VAL A 300 -23.48 -8.50 -2.71
C VAL A 300 -24.14 -7.14 -2.95
N PRO A 301 -25.41 -7.12 -3.40
CA PRO A 301 -26.14 -5.87 -3.58
C PRO A 301 -26.37 -5.24 -2.20
N LEU A 302 -25.64 -4.16 -1.91
CA LEU A 302 -25.87 -3.32 -0.75
C LEU A 302 -26.84 -2.20 -1.17
N PRO A 303 -28.12 -2.21 -0.72
CA PRO A 303 -29.02 -1.12 -1.02
C PRO A 303 -28.46 0.19 -0.45
N LEU A 304 -28.45 1.24 -1.28
CA LEU A 304 -27.90 2.53 -0.90
C LEU A 304 -28.94 3.34 -0.12
N THR A 305 -28.52 3.93 0.99
CA THR A 305 -29.28 5.00 1.64
C THR A 305 -29.03 6.33 0.90
N PRO A 306 -29.94 7.32 0.99
CA PRO A 306 -29.72 8.64 0.39
C PRO A 306 -28.40 9.28 0.82
N ASP A 307 -28.02 9.16 2.09
CA ASP A 307 -26.75 9.68 2.59
C ASP A 307 -25.54 8.99 1.94
N GLN A 308 -25.60 7.67 1.70
CA GLN A 308 -24.56 6.94 1.00
C GLN A 308 -24.46 7.37 -0.47
N GLU A 309 -25.58 7.66 -1.13
CA GLU A 309 -25.58 8.19 -2.50
C GLU A 309 -24.88 9.54 -2.58
N GLU A 310 -25.14 10.45 -1.64
CA GLU A 310 -24.49 11.77 -1.61
C GLU A 310 -22.98 11.66 -1.34
N VAL A 311 -22.56 10.75 -0.45
CA VAL A 311 -21.14 10.46 -0.23
C VAL A 311 -20.48 9.95 -1.52
N ILE A 312 -21.15 9.05 -2.26
CA ILE A 312 -20.65 8.53 -3.54
C ILE A 312 -20.53 9.64 -4.57
N LYS A 313 -21.60 10.42 -4.77
CA LYS A 313 -21.61 11.54 -5.71
C LYS A 313 -20.47 12.50 -5.44
N LYS A 314 -20.29 12.91 -4.18
CA LYS A 314 -19.23 13.84 -3.78
C LYS A 314 -17.82 13.33 -4.09
N ASN A 315 -17.53 12.08 -3.73
CA ASN A 315 -16.22 11.46 -3.99
C ASN A 315 -15.98 11.26 -5.49
N VAL A 316 -16.98 10.79 -6.23
CA VAL A 316 -16.88 10.56 -7.68
C VAL A 316 -16.72 11.88 -8.43
N GLN A 317 -17.45 12.93 -8.05
CA GLN A 317 -17.30 14.27 -8.64
C GLN A 317 -15.92 14.86 -8.37
N SER A 318 -15.39 14.72 -7.14
CA SER A 318 -14.03 15.16 -6.84
C SER A 318 -12.97 14.41 -7.65
N LEU A 319 -13.09 13.07 -7.77
CA LEU A 319 -12.19 12.27 -8.60
C LEU A 319 -12.31 12.62 -10.09
N ALA A 320 -13.52 12.87 -10.59
CA ALA A 320 -13.75 13.28 -11.97
C ALA A 320 -13.19 14.69 -12.26
N ALA A 321 -13.36 15.64 -11.33
CA ALA A 321 -12.75 16.96 -11.42
C ALA A 321 -11.22 16.86 -11.49
N PHE A 322 -10.63 16.03 -10.61
CA PHE A 322 -9.20 15.75 -10.64
C PHE A 322 -8.81 15.12 -11.97
N ALA A 323 -9.50 14.09 -12.44
CA ALA A 323 -9.18 13.43 -13.70
C ALA A 323 -9.23 14.41 -14.88
N SER A 324 -10.20 15.32 -14.88
CA SER A 324 -10.36 16.34 -15.92
C SER A 324 -9.28 17.41 -15.89
N THR A 325 -8.94 17.96 -14.72
CA THR A 325 -8.17 19.22 -14.62
C THR A 325 -6.85 19.10 -13.85
N GLY A 326 -6.68 18.05 -13.05
CA GLY A 326 -5.58 17.89 -12.10
C GLY A 326 -5.85 18.55 -10.75
N ASP A 327 -7.06 19.10 -10.57
CA ASP A 327 -7.52 19.73 -9.34
C ASP A 327 -8.79 19.00 -8.84
N PRO A 328 -8.81 18.46 -7.60
CA PRO A 328 -9.96 17.74 -7.06
C PRO A 328 -11.13 18.66 -6.64
N ASN A 329 -10.96 19.98 -6.71
CA ASN A 329 -11.99 20.96 -6.38
C ASN A 329 -13.06 21.07 -7.48
N TYR A 330 -14.33 21.15 -7.07
CA TYR A 330 -15.46 21.46 -7.95
C TYR A 330 -16.50 22.30 -7.18
N GLY A 331 -17.45 22.92 -7.89
CA GLY A 331 -18.34 23.96 -7.34
C GLY A 331 -19.07 23.61 -6.04
N ASP A 332 -19.51 22.36 -5.90
CA ASP A 332 -20.32 21.91 -4.76
C ASP A 332 -19.52 21.07 -3.75
N LEU A 333 -18.18 21.13 -3.76
CA LEU A 333 -17.36 20.36 -2.82
C LEU A 333 -17.59 20.79 -1.36
N GLY A 334 -17.97 22.06 -1.13
CA GLY A 334 -18.25 22.64 0.18
C GLY A 334 -17.02 22.92 1.04
N VAL A 335 -15.82 22.62 0.52
CA VAL A 335 -14.52 22.89 1.13
C VAL A 335 -13.50 23.04 0.00
N THR A 336 -12.45 23.84 0.22
CA THR A 336 -11.33 23.91 -0.74
C THR A 336 -10.26 22.89 -0.35
N TRP A 337 -10.03 21.91 -1.21
CA TRP A 337 -8.90 21.00 -1.11
C TRP A 337 -7.63 21.69 -1.59
N ARG A 338 -6.90 22.27 -0.65
CA ARG A 338 -5.63 22.96 -0.91
C ARG A 338 -4.54 21.96 -1.30
N ARG A 339 -3.62 22.41 -2.16
CA ARG A 339 -2.39 21.68 -2.49
C ARG A 339 -1.53 21.52 -1.25
N ASP A 340 -0.98 20.33 -1.10
CA ASP A 340 -0.03 19.99 -0.07
C ASP A 340 1.38 20.49 -0.41
N SER A 341 2.16 20.83 0.59
CA SER A 341 3.49 21.41 0.42
C SER A 341 4.34 21.28 1.68
N GLN A 342 5.66 21.45 1.55
CA GLN A 342 6.56 21.49 2.71
C GLN A 342 6.29 22.68 3.63
N SER A 343 6.04 23.87 3.06
CA SER A 343 5.85 25.09 3.84
C SER A 343 4.51 25.15 4.55
N ASN A 344 3.46 24.58 3.93
CA ASN A 344 2.10 24.55 4.46
C ASN A 344 1.52 23.14 4.28
N PRO A 345 1.96 22.14 5.07
CA PRO A 345 1.46 20.77 4.94
C PRO A 345 -0.03 20.72 5.26
N CYS A 346 -0.80 19.95 4.48
CA CYS A 346 -2.21 19.70 4.76
C CYS A 346 -2.72 18.42 4.13
N TYR A 347 -3.85 17.92 4.64
CA TYR A 347 -4.58 16.81 4.04
C TYR A 347 -6.09 17.04 4.14
N MET A 348 -6.83 16.46 3.19
CA MET A 348 -8.29 16.41 3.25
C MET A 348 -8.72 15.24 4.12
N ASP A 349 -9.46 15.54 5.19
CA ASP A 349 -10.22 14.55 5.93
C ASP A 349 -11.51 14.22 5.15
N VAL A 350 -11.53 13.07 4.49
CA VAL A 350 -12.63 12.59 3.66
C VAL A 350 -13.59 11.78 4.54
N GLY A 351 -14.32 12.51 5.39
CA GLY A 351 -15.33 11.99 6.31
C GLY A 351 -16.76 12.12 5.77
N ALA A 352 -17.75 12.07 6.68
CA ALA A 352 -19.14 12.43 6.36
C ALA A 352 -19.21 13.90 5.90
N THR A 353 -18.51 14.78 6.62
CA THR A 353 -18.20 16.14 6.19
C THR A 353 -16.72 16.22 5.87
N TRP A 354 -16.37 16.86 4.75
CA TRP A 354 -14.99 17.00 4.34
C TRP A 354 -14.37 18.22 5.01
N VAL A 355 -13.19 18.04 5.61
CA VAL A 355 -12.49 19.11 6.33
C VAL A 355 -11.03 19.10 5.92
N LEU A 356 -10.52 20.26 5.46
CA LEU A 356 -9.09 20.42 5.24
C LEU A 356 -8.41 20.57 6.61
N LYS A 357 -7.45 19.70 6.90
CA LYS A 357 -6.64 19.74 8.13
C LYS A 357 -5.22 20.16 7.81
N ASP A 358 -4.66 21.05 8.62
CA ASP A 358 -3.24 21.40 8.54
C ASP A 358 -2.37 20.31 9.18
N GLY A 359 -1.14 20.18 8.69
CA GLY A 359 -0.19 19.14 9.09
C GLY A 359 -0.32 17.85 8.29
N THR A 360 0.03 16.74 8.93
CA THR A 360 0.10 15.41 8.32
C THR A 360 -0.78 14.43 9.10
N PRO A 361 -1.36 13.40 8.46
CA PRO A 361 -2.05 12.35 9.19
C PRO A 361 -1.15 11.70 10.25
N PHE A 362 -1.72 11.37 11.41
CA PHE A 362 -1.04 10.61 12.47
C PHE A 362 0.29 11.20 12.98
N THR A 363 0.37 12.53 13.09
CA THR A 363 1.58 13.28 13.45
C THR A 363 2.42 12.63 14.57
N ASP A 364 1.82 12.24 15.69
CA ASP A 364 2.58 11.67 16.83
C ASP A 364 3.24 10.33 16.48
N ARG A 365 2.54 9.46 15.75
CA ARG A 365 3.04 8.15 15.29
C ARG A 365 4.11 8.33 14.22
N MET A 366 3.88 9.24 13.26
CA MET A 366 4.88 9.54 12.22
C MET A 366 6.15 10.17 12.83
N ASN A 367 6.01 11.03 13.84
CA ASN A 367 7.15 11.60 14.54
C ASN A 367 7.94 10.57 15.35
N PHE A 368 7.25 9.60 15.98
CA PHE A 368 7.91 8.47 16.63
C PHE A 368 8.80 7.70 15.65
N TRP A 369 8.24 7.28 14.52
CA TRP A 369 9.01 6.54 13.51
C TRP A 369 10.11 7.37 12.85
N LYS A 370 9.88 8.66 12.58
CA LYS A 370 10.93 9.56 12.06
C LYS A 370 12.14 9.61 13.00
N ARG A 371 11.92 9.75 14.31
CA ARG A 371 13.01 9.70 15.31
C ARG A 371 13.70 8.35 15.34
N LEU A 372 12.93 7.25 15.31
CA LEU A 372 13.46 5.90 15.35
C LEU A 372 14.35 5.60 14.12
N ILE A 373 13.88 5.95 12.92
CA ILE A 373 14.63 5.80 11.66
C ILE A 373 15.90 6.65 11.72
N GLN A 374 15.84 7.92 12.12
CA GLN A 374 17.02 8.79 12.26
C GLN A 374 18.05 8.24 13.25
N LYS A 375 17.60 7.58 14.32
CA LYS A 375 18.48 6.98 15.33
C LYS A 375 19.27 5.80 14.77
N TYR A 376 18.62 4.94 13.98
CA TYR A 376 19.17 3.63 13.62
C TYR A 376 19.67 3.52 12.17
N ARG A 377 18.98 4.16 11.24
CA ARG A 377 19.38 4.24 9.84
C ARG A 377 20.27 5.47 9.70
N ARG A 378 21.57 5.31 9.97
CA ARG A 378 22.56 6.36 9.68
C ARG A 378 22.49 6.65 8.17
N LEU A 379 21.89 7.78 7.80
CA LEU A 379 21.95 8.32 6.44
C LEU A 379 23.39 8.66 6.06
#